data_AF-A0A7C1STE7-F1
#
_entry.id   AF-A0A7C1STE7-F1
#
_cell.length_a   1.000
_cell.length_b   1.000
_cell.length_c   1.000
_cell.angle_alpha   90.00
_cell.angle_beta   90.00
_cell.angle_gamma   90.00
#
_symmetry.space_group_name_H-M   'P 1'
#
loop_
_entity.id
_entity.type
_entity.pdbx_description
1 polymer ?
#
loop_
_entity_poly.entity_id
_entity_poly.type
_entity_poly.pdbx_seq_one_letter_code
_entity_poly.pdbx_strand_id
1 'polypeptide(L)'
;MRFAWHITISLLLMALALAPVASANELTGQVSAEVRAFQKEALHQGQEQNNASLALQAEYFHEWESGASLTFTPFARVDSADDERTHMDIRELSYLWLGDSY
;
A
#
# COMPACT_ATOMS: atom_id res chain seq x y z
N MET A 1 29.24 32.27 -12.07
CA MET A 1 28.06 32.31 -12.96
C MET A 1 27.75 30.96 -13.63
N ARG A 2 28.73 30.13 -14.02
CA ARG A 2 28.47 28.82 -14.68
C ARG A 2 27.92 27.72 -13.74
N PHE A 3 28.29 27.74 -12.46
CA PHE A 3 27.85 26.77 -11.45
C PHE A 3 26.37 26.91 -11.07
N ALA A 4 25.87 28.16 -11.00
CA ALA A 4 24.46 28.45 -10.72
C ALA A 4 23.52 27.94 -11.82
N TRP A 5 23.98 27.92 -13.07
CA TRP A 5 23.22 27.45 -14.24
C TRP A 5 22.95 25.95 -14.21
N HIS A 6 23.90 25.15 -13.73
CA HIS A 6 23.72 23.71 -13.58
C HIS A 6 22.77 23.36 -12.43
N ILE A 7 22.79 24.15 -11.34
CA ILE A 7 21.86 24.00 -10.21
C ILE A 7 20.44 24.36 -10.64
N THR A 8 20.25 25.47 -11.35
CA THR A 8 18.92 25.85 -11.86
C THR A 8 18.38 24.86 -12.89
N ILE A 9 19.23 24.31 -13.77
CA ILE A 9 18.81 23.24 -14.71
C ILE A 9 18.43 21.96 -13.95
N SER A 10 19.19 21.57 -12.93
CA SER A 10 18.90 20.37 -12.14
C SER A 10 17.60 20.51 -11.34
N LEU A 11 17.35 21.70 -10.77
CA LEU A 11 16.09 22.02 -10.08
C LEU A 11 14.90 22.05 -11.04
N LEU A 12 15.09 22.58 -12.26
CA LEU A 12 14.04 22.61 -13.29
C LEU A 12 13.71 21.20 -13.79
N LEU A 13 14.71 20.34 -13.99
CA LEU A 13 14.51 18.94 -14.38
C LEU A 13 13.81 18.13 -13.29
N MET A 14 14.15 18.37 -12.02
CA MET A 14 13.47 17.72 -10.89
C MET A 14 12.02 18.20 -10.75
N ALA A 15 11.74 19.49 -10.99
CA ALA A 15 10.39 20.03 -11.01
C ALA A 15 9.54 19.47 -12.17
N LEU A 16 10.14 19.25 -13.35
CA LEU A 16 9.45 18.66 -14.50
C LEU A 16 9.10 17.18 -14.29
N ALA A 17 9.91 16.45 -13.51
CA ALA A 17 9.64 15.06 -13.12
C ALA A 17 8.52 14.93 -12.08
N LEU A 18 8.18 16.03 -11.38
CA LEU A 18 7.10 16.10 -10.40
C LEU A 18 5.78 16.63 -10.99
N ALA A 19 5.74 16.91 -12.30
CA ALA A 19 4.51 17.33 -12.95
C ALA A 19 3.46 16.21 -12.82
N PRO A 20 2.25 16.50 -12.31
CA PRO A 20 1.22 15.49 -12.21
C PRO A 20 0.82 15.04 -13.61
N VAL A 21 1.10 13.77 -13.91
CA VAL A 21 0.53 13.11 -15.09
C VAL A 21 -0.91 12.81 -14.72
N ALA A 22 -1.86 13.51 -15.35
CA ALA A 22 -3.27 13.13 -15.24
C ALA A 22 -3.40 11.70 -15.78
N SER A 23 -3.69 10.75 -14.89
CA SER A 23 -3.86 9.35 -15.23
C SER A 23 -5.02 8.81 -14.42
N ALA A 24 -5.90 8.03 -15.03
CA ALA A 24 -7.02 7.37 -14.35
C ALA A 24 -6.54 6.22 -13.43
N ASN A 25 -5.32 6.28 -12.93
CA ASN A 25 -4.75 5.30 -12.01
C ASN A 25 -4.77 5.89 -10.61
N GLU A 26 -5.49 5.24 -9.71
CA GLU A 26 -5.55 5.61 -8.31
C GLU A 26 -4.89 4.52 -7.49
N LEU A 27 -3.92 4.92 -6.65
CA LEU A 27 -3.28 4.03 -5.70
C LEU A 27 -3.49 4.60 -4.30
N THR A 28 -4.30 3.92 -3.51
CA THR A 28 -4.55 4.25 -2.10
C THR A 28 -4.10 3.08 -1.22
N GLY A 29 -4.12 3.27 0.10
CA GLY A 29 -3.74 2.20 1.00
C GLY A 29 -3.35 2.66 2.39
N GLN A 30 -2.96 1.69 3.21
CA GLN A 30 -2.54 1.89 4.58
C GLN A 30 -1.39 0.94 4.95
N VAL A 31 -0.49 1.47 5.79
CA VAL A 31 0.53 0.68 6.49
C VAL A 31 0.22 0.75 7.97
N SER A 32 0.29 -0.39 8.67
CA SER A 32 0.02 -0.47 10.10
C SER A 32 1.17 -1.18 10.81
N ALA A 33 1.52 -0.65 11.99
CA ALA A 33 2.50 -1.25 12.88
C ALA A 33 1.88 -1.39 14.28
N GLU A 34 1.96 -2.57 14.87
CA GLU A 34 1.43 -2.85 16.21
C GLU A 34 2.53 -3.42 17.10
N VAL A 35 2.56 -2.98 18.36
CA VAL A 35 3.45 -3.54 19.39
C VAL A 35 2.62 -3.80 20.65
N ARG A 36 2.77 -4.99 21.23
CA ARG A 36 2.13 -5.40 22.47
C ARG A 36 3.19 -5.88 23.45
N ALA A 37 3.27 -5.24 24.62
CA ALA A 37 4.22 -5.61 25.67
C ALA A 37 3.51 -5.92 26.98
N PHE A 38 3.94 -6.97 27.68
CA PHE A 38 3.35 -7.41 28.94
C PHE A 38 4.36 -7.35 30.09
N GLN A 39 3.96 -6.74 31.21
CA GLN A 39 4.82 -6.58 32.40
C GLN A 39 5.01 -7.88 33.18
N LYS A 40 4.07 -8.82 33.05
CA LYS A 40 4.11 -10.13 33.71
C LYS A 40 4.60 -11.18 32.73
N GLU A 41 5.28 -12.18 33.26
CA GLU A 41 5.74 -13.33 32.47
C GLU A 41 4.56 -14.15 31.94
N ALA A 42 4.83 -14.90 30.87
CA ALA A 42 3.89 -15.83 30.28
C ALA A 42 3.41 -16.87 31.31
N LEU A 43 2.10 -17.16 31.31
CA LEU A 43 1.50 -18.06 32.30
C LEU A 43 1.72 -19.54 31.96
N HIS A 44 2.00 -19.85 30.69
CA HIS A 44 2.15 -21.20 30.17
C HIS A 44 3.34 -21.30 29.20
N GLN A 45 3.95 -22.47 29.11
CA GLN A 45 4.96 -22.74 28.08
C GLN A 45 4.34 -22.62 26.68
N GLY A 46 5.06 -21.94 25.78
CA GLY A 46 4.62 -21.67 24.40
C GLY A 46 3.84 -20.37 24.20
N GLN A 47 3.54 -19.62 25.28
CA GLN A 47 2.98 -18.28 25.15
C GLN A 47 4.09 -17.24 24.97
N GLU A 48 4.04 -16.50 23.87
CA GLU A 48 4.93 -15.37 23.63
C GLU A 48 4.65 -14.22 24.60
N GLN A 49 5.71 -13.69 25.20
CA GLN A 49 5.58 -12.63 26.21
C GLN A 49 5.27 -11.26 25.59
N ASN A 50 5.77 -10.97 24.39
CA ASN A 50 5.54 -9.70 23.68
C ASN A 50 5.28 -10.00 22.20
N ASN A 51 4.62 -9.07 21.49
CA ASN A 51 4.34 -9.23 20.06
C ASN A 51 4.60 -7.92 19.29
N ALA A 52 5.10 -8.02 18.07
CA ALA A 52 5.14 -6.96 17.09
C ALA A 52 4.55 -7.45 15.75
N SER A 53 3.78 -6.59 15.07
CA SER A 53 3.25 -6.91 13.74
C SER A 53 3.34 -5.72 12.80
N LEU A 54 3.49 -6.02 11.51
CA LEU A 54 3.44 -5.07 10.41
C LEU A 54 2.43 -5.55 9.38
N ALA A 55 1.60 -4.64 8.88
CA ALA A 55 0.64 -4.92 7.82
C ALA A 55 0.68 -3.84 6.74
N LEU A 56 0.46 -4.26 5.49
CA LEU A 56 0.32 -3.42 4.32
C LEU A 56 -0.97 -3.81 3.60
N GLN A 57 -1.80 -2.82 3.29
CA GLN A 57 -2.90 -2.95 2.35
C GLN A 57 -2.76 -1.84 1.32
N ALA A 58 -2.72 -2.21 0.05
CA ALA A 58 -2.74 -1.27 -1.06
C ALA A 58 -4.01 -1.53 -1.88
N GLU A 59 -4.62 -0.50 -2.42
CA GLU A 59 -5.74 -0.58 -3.34
C GLU A 59 -5.36 0.16 -4.62
N TYR A 60 -5.38 -0.58 -5.72
CA TYR A 60 -5.23 -0.05 -7.07
C TYR A 60 -6.60 0.00 -7.73
N PHE A 61 -6.99 1.19 -8.15
CA PHE A 61 -8.22 1.43 -8.91
C PHE A 61 -7.88 2.04 -10.26
N HIS A 62 -8.56 1.55 -11.29
CA HIS A 62 -8.48 2.09 -12.64
C HIS A 62 -9.84 2.06 -13.31
N GLU A 63 -10.22 3.19 -13.92
CA GLU A 63 -11.42 3.31 -14.74
C GLU A 63 -11.02 3.67 -16.18
N TRP A 64 -11.58 2.92 -17.13
CA TRP A 64 -11.43 3.19 -18.56
C TRP A 64 -12.52 4.15 -19.04
N GLU A 65 -12.28 4.87 -20.14
CA GLU A 65 -13.28 5.76 -20.78
C GLU A 65 -14.61 5.07 -21.12
N SER A 66 -14.59 3.75 -21.32
CA SER A 66 -15.80 2.92 -21.50
C SER A 66 -16.70 2.82 -20.25
N GLY A 67 -16.24 3.32 -19.10
CA GLY A 67 -16.86 3.14 -17.78
C GLY A 67 -16.64 1.76 -17.16
N ALA A 68 -15.91 0.86 -17.83
CA ALA A 68 -15.37 -0.33 -17.19
C ALA A 68 -14.36 0.08 -16.10
N SER A 69 -14.22 -0.73 -15.05
CA SER A 69 -13.26 -0.47 -13.97
C SER A 69 -12.64 -1.74 -13.41
N LEU A 70 -11.45 -1.59 -12.83
CA LEU A 70 -10.69 -2.62 -12.14
C LEU A 70 -10.34 -2.12 -10.75
N THR A 71 -10.65 -2.94 -9.74
CA THR A 71 -10.17 -2.77 -8.36
C THR A 71 -9.33 -3.97 -7.98
N PHE A 72 -8.13 -3.73 -7.46
CA PHE A 72 -7.25 -4.76 -6.93
C PHE A 72 -6.64 -4.32 -5.60
N THR A 73 -6.92 -5.09 -4.55
CA THR A 73 -6.53 -4.76 -3.18
C THR A 73 -5.69 -5.89 -2.57
N PRO A 74 -4.37 -5.94 -2.80
CA PRO A 74 -3.49 -6.89 -2.13
C PRO A 74 -3.29 -6.54 -0.65
N PHE A 75 -3.16 -7.58 0.18
CA PHE A 75 -2.88 -7.46 1.61
C PHE A 75 -1.73 -8.38 2.03
N ALA A 76 -0.90 -7.91 2.94
CA ALA A 76 0.11 -8.72 3.60
C ALA A 76 0.27 -8.33 5.07
N ARG A 77 0.49 -9.32 5.91
CA ARG A 77 0.86 -9.15 7.32
C ARG A 77 2.01 -10.07 7.69
N VAL A 78 2.90 -9.56 8.51
CA VAL A 78 3.89 -10.34 9.28
C VAL A 78 3.67 -10.08 10.77
N ASP A 79 3.65 -11.14 11.57
CA ASP A 79 3.42 -11.11 13.02
C ASP A 79 4.50 -11.94 13.72
N SER A 80 5.07 -11.42 14.82
CA SER A 80 6.21 -12.07 15.46
C SER A 80 5.81 -13.19 16.42
N ALA A 81 4.55 -13.25 16.87
CA ALA A 81 4.13 -14.16 17.93
C ALA A 81 3.13 -15.23 17.47
N ASP A 82 2.57 -15.08 16.27
CA ASP A 82 1.49 -15.91 15.75
C ASP A 82 1.71 -16.11 14.24
N ASP A 83 2.22 -17.28 13.87
CA ASP A 83 2.52 -17.62 12.47
C ASP A 83 1.23 -17.69 11.63
N GLU A 84 0.10 -18.08 12.22
CA GLU A 84 -1.20 -18.09 11.56
C GLU A 84 -1.70 -16.67 11.20
N ARG A 85 -1.23 -15.62 11.90
CA ARG A 85 -1.48 -14.21 11.55
C ARG A 85 -0.57 -13.70 10.43
N THR A 86 0.54 -14.37 10.14
CA THR A 86 1.42 -14.03 9.00
C THR A 86 0.85 -14.62 7.71
N HIS A 87 0.31 -13.76 6.85
CA HIS A 87 -0.32 -14.20 5.60
C HIS A 87 -0.29 -13.10 4.54
N MET A 88 -0.52 -13.55 3.31
CA MET A 88 -0.76 -12.69 2.17
C MET A 88 -2.06 -13.14 1.51
N ASP A 89 -2.89 -12.17 1.13
CA ASP A 89 -4.17 -12.43 0.48
C ASP A 89 -4.53 -11.30 -0.49
N ILE A 90 -5.63 -11.51 -1.23
CA ILE A 90 -6.24 -10.51 -2.08
C ILE A 90 -7.60 -10.17 -1.45
N ARG A 91 -7.72 -8.95 -0.91
CA ARG A 91 -8.93 -8.46 -0.25
C ARG A 91 -10.03 -8.13 -1.24
N GLU A 92 -9.64 -7.65 -2.41
CA GLU A 92 -10.55 -7.38 -3.51
C GLU A 92 -9.86 -7.62 -4.85
N LEU A 93 -10.59 -8.25 -5.76
CA LEU A 93 -10.26 -8.31 -7.18
C LEU A 93 -11.57 -8.24 -7.95
N SER A 94 -11.86 -7.08 -8.51
CA SER A 94 -13.12 -6.81 -9.21
C SER A 94 -12.84 -6.22 -10.58
N TYR A 95 -13.50 -6.74 -11.61
CA TYR A 95 -13.56 -6.12 -12.92
C TYR A 95 -15.02 -5.87 -13.27
N LEU A 96 -15.39 -4.59 -13.33
CA LEU A 96 -16.73 -4.15 -13.72
C LEU A 96 -16.71 -3.77 -15.19
N TRP A 97 -17.67 -4.29 -15.94
CA TRP A 97 -17.93 -3.87 -17.32
C TRP A 97 -19.37 -3.36 -17.41
N LEU A 98 -19.54 -2.12 -17.88
CA LEU A 98 -20.86 -1.55 -18.14
C LEU A 98 -21.32 -1.99 -19.53
N GLY A 99 -22.35 -2.82 -19.58
CA GLY A 99 -22.97 -3.24 -20.84
C GLY A 99 -24.06 -2.29 -21.29
N ASP A 100 -24.26 -2.20 -22.60
CA ASP A 100 -25.37 -1.45 -23.18
C ASP A 100 -26.71 -2.10 -22.81
N SER A 101 -27.54 -1.36 -22.08
CA SER A 101 -28.95 -1.72 -21.84
C SER A 101 -29.77 -1.24 -23.04
N TYR A 102 -30.33 -2.18 -23.80
CA TYR A 102 -31.21 -1.92 -24.95
C TYR A 102 -32.61 -1.45 -24.53
#